data_AF-A0A9E6RW91-F1
#
_entry.id   AF-A0A9E6RW91-F1
#
_cell.length_a   1.000
_cell.length_b   1.000
_cell.length_c   1.000
_cell.angle_alpha   90.00
_cell.angle_beta   90.00
_cell.angle_gamma   90.00
#
_symmetry.space_group_name_H-M   'P 1'
#
loop_
_entity.id
_entity.type
_entity.pdbx_description
1 polymer ?
#
loop_
_entity_poly.entity_id
_entity_poly.type
_entity_poly.pdbx_seq_one_letter_code
_entity_poly.pdbx_strand_id
1 'polypeptide(L)'
;MTQNSETPSANIRAIAQMFRLGGWISFWIQLVLGVISGIIVLLYAFFSQRPGSPSNNAGTGFGVFLAVCGLIVLGAGIYLAYRYTRIGKQLDSANPSNRPRKLESVQVLRLGLWVNLGGILVTLLGAQAIVGTLVARSISPQAATTQLFDPTRIISGLDMLVVQANTNTISAHFAGLVCSLFLLNRITK
;
A
#
# COMPACT_ATOMS: atom_id res chain seq x y z
N MET A 1 -41.47 18.88 -29.24
CA MET A 1 -40.77 18.78 -27.94
C MET A 1 -39.42 18.13 -28.18
N THR A 2 -38.41 18.95 -28.51
CA THR A 2 -37.04 18.50 -28.76
C THR A 2 -36.33 18.31 -27.43
N GLN A 3 -35.97 17.06 -27.11
CA GLN A 3 -35.11 16.75 -25.96
C GLN A 3 -33.77 17.44 -26.16
N ASN A 4 -33.46 18.42 -25.32
CA ASN A 4 -32.11 18.92 -25.14
C ASN A 4 -31.28 17.80 -24.50
N SER A 5 -30.58 17.05 -25.33
CA SER A 5 -29.46 16.21 -24.91
C SER A 5 -28.37 17.13 -24.38
N GLU A 6 -28.47 17.49 -23.09
CA GLU A 6 -27.43 18.23 -22.38
C GLU A 6 -26.13 17.41 -22.46
N THR A 7 -25.28 17.79 -23.40
CA THR A 7 -23.89 17.36 -23.46
C THR A 7 -23.30 17.54 -22.05
N PRO A 8 -22.69 16.49 -21.45
CA PRO A 8 -22.04 16.65 -20.16
C PRO A 8 -21.07 17.83 -20.28
N SER A 9 -21.27 18.87 -19.47
CA SER A 9 -20.43 20.07 -19.54
C SER A 9 -18.96 19.65 -19.48
N ALA A 10 -18.10 20.28 -20.28
CA ALA A 10 -16.69 19.88 -20.45
C ALA A 10 -15.94 19.64 -19.13
N ASN A 11 -16.36 20.34 -18.06
CA ASN A 11 -15.88 20.20 -16.70
C ASN A 11 -16.13 18.80 -16.09
N ILE A 12 -17.31 18.21 -16.28
CA ILE A 12 -17.64 16.86 -15.75
C ILE A 12 -16.76 15.81 -16.43
N ARG A 13 -16.55 15.95 -17.74
CA ARG A 13 -15.72 15.03 -18.53
C ARG A 13 -14.24 15.11 -18.14
N ALA A 14 -13.74 16.32 -17.86
CA ALA A 14 -12.38 16.51 -17.34
C ALA A 14 -12.20 15.86 -15.95
N ILE A 15 -13.18 16.02 -15.05
CA ILE A 15 -13.16 15.38 -13.73
C ILE A 15 -13.18 13.85 -13.88
N ALA A 16 -14.06 13.30 -14.73
CA ALA A 16 -14.14 11.86 -14.98
C ALA A 16 -12.82 11.27 -15.50
N GLN A 17 -12.13 11.99 -16.40
CA GLN A 17 -10.83 11.58 -16.91
C GLN A 17 -9.74 11.59 -15.83
N MET A 18 -9.75 12.58 -14.93
CA MET A 18 -8.82 12.65 -13.79
C MET A 18 -9.06 11.51 -12.78
N PHE A 19 -10.32 11.16 -12.51
CA PHE A 19 -10.67 10.00 -11.67
C PHE A 19 -10.16 8.69 -12.29
N ARG A 20 -10.30 8.54 -13.61
CA ARG A 20 -9.84 7.34 -14.31
C ARG A 20 -8.32 7.26 -14.33
N LEU A 21 -7.63 8.36 -14.67
CA LEU A 21 -6.17 8.41 -14.74
C LEU A 21 -5.53 8.21 -13.36
N GLY A 22 -5.99 8.98 -12.35
CA GLY A 22 -5.50 8.87 -10.98
C GLY A 22 -5.76 7.49 -10.38
N GLY A 23 -6.95 6.93 -10.60
CA GLY A 23 -7.30 5.58 -10.17
C GLY A 23 -6.41 4.51 -10.79
N TRP A 24 -6.15 4.57 -12.11
CA TRP A 24 -5.28 3.61 -12.79
C TRP A 24 -3.81 3.74 -12.37
N ILE A 25 -3.27 4.96 -12.28
CA ILE A 25 -1.90 5.18 -11.82
C ILE A 25 -1.73 4.62 -10.41
N SER A 26 -2.64 4.96 -9.50
CA SER A 26 -2.60 4.49 -8.12
C SER A 26 -2.76 2.97 -8.03
N PHE A 27 -3.65 2.38 -8.84
CA PHE A 27 -3.83 0.94 -8.93
C PHE A 27 -2.55 0.23 -9.36
N TRP A 28 -1.90 0.68 -10.44
CA TRP A 28 -0.68 0.02 -10.95
C TRP A 28 0.50 0.18 -9.98
N ILE A 29 0.68 1.37 -9.39
CA ILE A 29 1.72 1.60 -8.39
C ILE A 29 1.51 0.66 -7.19
N GLN A 30 0.29 0.64 -6.64
CA GLN A 30 -0.02 -0.21 -5.49
C GLN A 30 0.09 -1.70 -5.81
N LEU A 31 -0.35 -2.12 -7.00
CA LEU A 31 -0.29 -3.52 -7.43
C LEU A 31 1.15 -4.00 -7.59
N VAL A 32 1.98 -3.26 -8.33
CA VAL A 32 3.37 -3.65 -8.59
C VAL A 32 4.17 -3.71 -7.28
N LEU A 33 4.09 -2.65 -6.47
CA LEU A 33 4.76 -2.61 -5.17
C LEU A 33 4.23 -3.67 -4.22
N GLY A 34 2.92 -3.92 -4.21
CA GLY A 34 2.28 -4.92 -3.37
C GLY A 34 2.71 -6.35 -3.75
N VAL A 35 2.77 -6.67 -5.04
CA VAL A 35 3.22 -7.99 -5.51
C VAL A 35 4.68 -8.22 -5.15
N ILE A 36 5.57 -7.25 -5.44
CA ILE A 36 6.99 -7.37 -5.10
C ILE A 36 7.17 -7.55 -3.59
N SER A 37 6.50 -6.73 -2.78
CA SER A 37 6.58 -6.80 -1.33
C SER A 37 6.03 -8.12 -0.79
N GLY A 38 4.90 -8.60 -1.34
CA GLY A 38 4.29 -9.85 -0.94
C GLY A 38 5.18 -11.06 -1.20
N ILE A 39 5.81 -11.13 -2.37
CA ILE A 39 6.78 -12.19 -2.69
C ILE A 39 7.93 -12.16 -1.68
N ILE A 40 8.48 -10.98 -1.41
CA ILE A 40 9.60 -10.85 -0.49
C ILE A 40 9.21 -11.24 0.96
N VAL A 41 8.07 -10.78 1.45
CA VAL A 41 7.59 -11.11 2.81
C VAL A 41 7.33 -12.62 2.94
N LEU A 42 6.77 -13.25 1.90
CA LEU A 42 6.59 -14.70 1.88
C LEU A 42 7.93 -15.44 1.94
N LEU A 43 8.88 -15.07 1.07
CA LEU A 43 10.23 -15.64 1.11
C LEU A 43 10.84 -15.45 2.51
N TYR A 44 10.76 -14.23 3.06
CA TYR A 44 11.27 -13.95 4.40
C TYR A 44 10.65 -14.86 5.45
N ALA A 45 9.32 -15.01 5.47
CA ALA A 45 8.61 -15.86 6.41
C ALA A 45 9.03 -17.34 6.29
N PHE A 46 9.12 -17.88 5.07
CA PHE A 46 9.48 -19.28 4.85
C PHE A 46 10.93 -19.60 5.22
N PHE A 47 11.87 -18.72 4.88
CA PHE A 47 13.29 -18.95 5.16
C PHE A 47 13.66 -18.61 6.61
N SER A 48 12.94 -17.68 7.25
CA SER A 48 13.19 -17.26 8.64
C SER A 48 12.72 -18.27 9.69
N GLN A 49 11.76 -19.13 9.37
CA GLN A 49 11.21 -20.15 10.29
C GLN A 49 12.09 -21.41 10.41
N ARG A 50 13.22 -21.48 9.70
CA ARG A 50 14.10 -22.66 9.75
C ARG A 50 14.77 -22.77 11.13
N PRO A 51 14.84 -23.97 11.74
CA PRO A 51 15.59 -24.18 12.97
C PRO A 51 17.04 -23.71 12.82
N GLY A 52 17.51 -22.85 13.74
CA GLY A 52 18.84 -22.24 13.67
C GLY A 52 18.92 -20.94 12.85
N SER A 53 17.81 -20.45 12.27
CA SER A 53 17.80 -19.15 11.61
C SER A 53 17.93 -18.01 12.64
N PRO A 54 18.85 -17.06 12.44
CA PRO A 54 18.97 -15.90 13.33
C PRO A 54 17.79 -14.94 13.34
N SER A 55 16.92 -15.03 12.34
CA SER A 55 15.70 -14.24 12.24
C SER A 55 14.54 -14.84 13.06
N ASN A 56 14.71 -16.01 13.67
CA ASN A 56 13.70 -16.66 14.50
C ASN A 56 13.65 -16.09 15.93
N ASN A 57 13.29 -14.81 16.05
CA ASN A 57 13.08 -14.14 17.34
C ASN A 57 11.71 -13.46 17.39
N ALA A 58 11.24 -13.14 18.61
CA ALA A 58 9.89 -12.61 18.81
C ALA A 58 9.65 -11.24 18.12
N GLY A 59 10.67 -10.37 18.07
CA GLY A 59 10.57 -9.05 17.43
C GLY A 59 10.40 -9.14 15.92
N THR A 60 11.20 -9.98 15.27
CA THR A 60 11.07 -10.28 13.84
C THR A 60 9.73 -10.94 13.53
N GLY A 61 9.30 -11.93 14.31
CA GLY A 61 8.02 -12.61 14.10
C GLY A 61 6.83 -11.66 14.17
N PHE A 62 6.82 -10.78 15.18
CA PHE A 62 5.80 -9.73 15.31
C PHE A 62 5.85 -8.74 14.13
N GLY A 63 7.05 -8.30 13.72
CA GLY A 63 7.22 -7.41 12.60
C GLY A 63 6.74 -8.00 11.26
N VAL A 64 7.00 -9.29 11.01
CA VAL A 64 6.49 -10.01 9.84
C VAL A 64 4.97 -10.11 9.86
N PHE A 65 4.38 -10.41 11.01
CA PHE A 65 2.91 -10.43 11.16
C PHE A 65 2.30 -9.07 10.81
N LEU A 66 2.88 -7.97 11.31
CA LEU A 66 2.44 -6.61 10.97
C LEU A 66 2.63 -6.30 9.48
N ALA A 67 3.73 -6.74 8.86
CA ALA A 67 3.96 -6.56 7.43
C ALA A 67 2.90 -7.29 6.59
N VAL A 68 2.50 -8.51 6.98
CA VAL A 68 1.40 -9.25 6.34
C VAL A 68 0.08 -8.51 6.50
N CYS A 69 -0.23 -7.99 7.69
CA CYS A 69 -1.41 -7.16 7.91
C CYS A 69 -1.39 -5.90 7.02
N GLY A 70 -0.25 -5.21 6.92
CA GLY A 70 -0.07 -4.06 6.04
C GLY A 70 -0.31 -4.38 4.57
N LEU A 71 0.07 -5.59 4.14
CA LEU A 71 -0.16 -6.08 2.78
C LEU A 71 -1.63 -6.43 2.51
N ILE A 72 -2.34 -6.99 3.50
CA ILE A 72 -3.78 -7.24 3.41
C ILE A 72 -4.54 -5.90 3.27
N VAL A 73 -4.17 -4.91 4.09
CA VAL A 73 -4.73 -3.56 3.97
C VAL A 73 -4.40 -2.95 2.61
N LEU A 74 -3.22 -3.21 2.06
CA LEU A 74 -2.85 -2.76 0.71
C LEU A 74 -3.76 -3.39 -0.36
N GLY A 75 -4.15 -4.66 -0.20
CA GLY A 75 -5.16 -5.30 -1.05
C GLY A 75 -6.49 -4.53 -1.06
N ALA A 76 -6.94 -4.05 0.10
CA ALA A 76 -8.12 -3.18 0.18
C ALA A 76 -7.89 -1.83 -0.51
N GLY A 77 -6.68 -1.25 -0.41
CA GLY A 77 -6.27 -0.04 -1.13
C GLY A 77 -6.33 -0.19 -2.66
N ILE A 78 -5.82 -1.32 -3.18
CA ILE A 78 -5.88 -1.68 -4.60
C ILE A 78 -7.33 -1.80 -5.08
N TYR A 79 -8.18 -2.47 -4.30
CA TYR A 79 -9.61 -2.59 -4.61
C TYR A 79 -10.31 -1.22 -4.68
N LEU A 80 -9.98 -0.31 -3.76
CA LEU A 80 -10.52 1.05 -3.76
C LEU A 80 -10.00 1.86 -4.96
N ALA A 81 -8.73 1.72 -5.33
CA ALA A 81 -8.17 2.35 -6.54
C ALA A 81 -8.91 1.88 -7.81
N TYR A 82 -9.22 0.58 -7.91
CA TYR A 82 -10.06 0.06 -8.98
C TYR A 82 -11.46 0.68 -8.94
N ARG A 83 -12.08 0.79 -7.76
CA ARG A 83 -13.39 1.44 -7.60
C ARG A 83 -13.38 2.91 -8.05
N TYR A 84 -12.28 3.65 -7.85
CA TYR A 84 -12.13 5.02 -8.36
C TYR A 84 -12.22 5.09 -9.88
N THR A 85 -11.61 4.14 -10.60
CA THR A 85 -11.70 4.09 -12.06
C THR A 85 -13.12 3.81 -12.54
N ARG A 86 -13.86 2.95 -11.83
CA ARG A 86 -15.26 2.66 -12.11
C ARG A 86 -16.16 3.88 -11.91
N ILE A 87 -15.94 4.65 -10.86
CA ILE A 87 -16.64 5.93 -10.61
C ILE A 87 -16.37 6.90 -11.75
N GLY A 88 -15.12 7.03 -12.20
CA GLY A 88 -14.77 7.84 -13.37
C GLY A 88 -15.51 7.44 -14.64
N LYS A 89 -15.63 6.12 -14.91
CA LYS A 89 -16.39 5.60 -16.05
C LYS A 89 -17.89 5.87 -15.96
N GLN A 90 -18.46 5.84 -14.76
CA GLN A 90 -19.88 6.15 -14.54
C GLN A 90 -20.18 7.65 -14.70
N LEU A 91 -19.24 8.52 -14.29
CA LEU A 91 -19.35 9.97 -14.49
C LEU A 91 -19.30 10.37 -15.97
N ASP A 92 -18.54 9.65 -16.80
CA ASP A 92 -18.45 9.85 -18.25
C ASP A 92 -19.64 9.22 -19.02
N SER A 93 -20.59 8.57 -18.33
CA SER A 93 -21.72 7.93 -18.99
C SER A 93 -22.74 8.95 -19.52
N ALA A 94 -23.23 8.70 -20.74
CA ALA A 94 -24.21 9.53 -21.43
C ALA A 94 -25.60 9.51 -20.75
N ASN A 95 -25.89 8.51 -19.91
CA ASN A 95 -27.15 8.41 -19.17
C ASN A 95 -27.01 9.05 -17.77
N PRO A 96 -27.70 10.16 -17.47
CA PRO A 96 -27.62 10.85 -16.18
C PRO A 96 -28.02 9.98 -14.97
N SER A 97 -28.85 8.95 -15.15
CA SER A 97 -29.28 8.06 -14.06
C SER A 97 -28.16 7.14 -13.56
N ASN A 98 -27.12 6.92 -14.37
CA ASN A 98 -25.96 6.09 -14.02
C ASN A 98 -24.86 6.88 -13.28
N ARG A 99 -25.01 8.20 -13.13
CA ARG A 99 -24.00 9.03 -12.47
C ARG A 99 -24.06 8.83 -10.95
N PRO A 100 -22.96 8.41 -10.31
CA PRO A 100 -22.95 8.18 -8.88
C PRO A 100 -23.19 9.50 -8.13
N ARG A 101 -23.91 9.41 -7.02
CA ARG A 101 -24.20 10.57 -6.18
C ARG A 101 -22.87 11.10 -5.64
N LYS A 102 -22.66 12.43 -5.68
CA LYS A 102 -21.41 13.07 -5.18
C LYS A 102 -21.04 12.59 -3.77
N LEU A 103 -22.04 12.42 -2.90
CA LEU A 103 -21.89 11.92 -1.54
C LEU A 103 -21.23 10.53 -1.48
N GLU A 104 -21.68 9.60 -2.32
CA GLU A 104 -21.14 8.22 -2.35
C GLU A 104 -19.69 8.22 -2.84
N SER A 105 -19.37 9.03 -3.86
CA SER A 105 -18.00 9.17 -4.36
C SER A 105 -17.04 9.73 -3.30
N VAL A 106 -17.48 10.73 -2.54
CA VAL A 106 -16.69 11.31 -1.43
C VAL A 106 -16.50 10.31 -0.29
N GLN A 107 -17.52 9.52 0.05
CA GLN A 107 -17.39 8.49 1.09
C GLN A 107 -16.35 7.43 0.71
N VAL A 108 -16.34 7.00 -0.55
CA VAL A 108 -15.39 6.01 -1.07
C VAL A 108 -13.95 6.56 -1.09
N LEU A 109 -13.79 7.84 -1.40
CA LEU A 109 -12.49 8.52 -1.30
C LEU A 109 -12.01 8.63 0.15
N ARG A 110 -12.90 9.01 1.09
CA ARG A 110 -12.58 9.06 2.53
C ARG A 110 -12.21 7.68 3.08
N LEU A 111 -12.92 6.63 2.67
CA LEU A 111 -12.59 5.26 3.06
C LEU A 111 -11.17 4.90 2.60
N GLY A 112 -10.81 5.21 1.35
CA GLY A 112 -9.44 4.95 0.86
C GLY A 112 -8.37 5.77 1.57
N LEU A 113 -8.68 7.00 1.98
CA LEU A 113 -7.77 7.79 2.80
C LEU A 113 -7.48 7.08 4.13
N TRP A 114 -8.51 6.64 4.84
CA TRP A 114 -8.35 5.93 6.12
C TRP A 114 -7.67 4.56 5.96
N VAL A 115 -7.99 3.81 4.90
CA VAL A 115 -7.36 2.51 4.61
C VAL A 115 -5.87 2.68 4.34
N ASN A 116 -5.48 3.63 3.48
CA ASN A 116 -4.06 3.88 3.20
C ASN A 116 -3.31 4.42 4.43
N LEU A 117 -3.93 5.31 5.21
CA LEU A 117 -3.32 5.83 6.43
C LEU A 117 -3.11 4.74 7.50
N GLY A 118 -4.12 3.89 7.71
CA GLY A 118 -4.02 2.74 8.59
C GLY A 118 -2.99 1.72 8.10
N GLY A 119 -2.93 1.50 6.78
CA GLY A 119 -1.93 0.64 6.14
C GLY A 119 -0.51 1.13 6.35
N ILE A 120 -0.25 2.43 6.19
CA ILE A 120 1.04 3.06 6.51
C ILE A 120 1.39 2.83 7.98
N LEU A 121 0.46 3.10 8.91
CA LEU A 121 0.71 2.97 10.34
C LEU A 121 1.11 1.53 10.73
N VAL A 122 0.32 0.54 10.29
CA VAL A 122 0.58 -0.87 10.57
C VAL A 122 1.92 -1.32 9.97
N THR A 123 2.18 -0.95 8.71
CA THR A 123 3.43 -1.31 8.04
C THR A 123 4.64 -0.64 8.69
N LEU A 124 4.51 0.60 9.14
CA LEU A 124 5.58 1.34 9.81
C LEU A 124 5.94 0.70 11.15
N LEU A 125 4.94 0.29 11.94
CA LEU A 125 5.18 -0.45 13.18
C LEU A 125 5.90 -1.80 12.92
N GLY A 126 5.50 -2.51 11.86
CA GLY A 126 6.18 -3.74 11.44
C GLY A 126 7.63 -3.49 11.01
N ALA A 127 7.86 -2.42 10.24
CA ALA A 127 9.18 -1.99 9.82
C ALA A 127 10.08 -1.65 11.02
N GLN A 128 9.56 -0.91 12.01
CA GLN A 128 10.31 -0.58 13.22
C GLN A 128 10.66 -1.82 14.04
N ALA A 129 9.75 -2.80 14.16
CA ALA A 129 10.04 -4.05 14.84
C ALA A 129 11.17 -4.85 14.15
N ILE A 130 11.12 -4.95 12.82
CA ILE A 130 12.16 -5.64 12.02
C ILE A 130 13.49 -4.89 12.12
N VAL A 131 13.51 -3.61 11.77
CA VAL A 131 14.74 -2.80 11.78
C VAL A 131 15.33 -2.72 13.18
N GLY A 132 14.51 -2.52 14.21
CA GLY A 132 14.97 -2.50 15.62
C GLY A 132 15.62 -3.82 16.02
N THR A 133 15.07 -4.95 15.57
CA THR A 133 15.67 -6.27 15.80
C THR A 133 16.98 -6.44 15.04
N LEU A 134 17.07 -5.97 13.79
CA LEU A 134 18.30 -6.01 13.00
C LEU A 134 19.40 -5.14 13.61
N VAL A 135 19.05 -3.95 14.11
CA VAL A 135 19.98 -3.05 14.80
C VAL A 135 20.42 -3.66 16.12
N ALA A 136 19.52 -4.24 16.92
CA ALA A 136 19.88 -4.91 18.17
C ALA A 136 20.88 -6.06 17.93
N ARG A 137 20.70 -6.81 16.83
CA ARG A 137 21.65 -7.86 16.40
C ARG A 137 23.00 -7.27 16.02
N SER A 138 23.04 -6.13 15.32
CA SER A 138 24.29 -5.53 14.84
C SER A 138 25.14 -4.87 15.93
N ILE A 139 24.52 -4.32 16.98
CA ILE A 139 25.22 -3.62 18.08
C ILE A 139 25.52 -4.52 19.29
N SER A 140 25.07 -5.77 19.30
CA SER A 140 25.28 -6.66 20.45
C SER A 140 26.79 -6.82 20.73
N PRO A 141 27.27 -6.69 21.97
CA PRO A 141 28.72 -6.68 22.29
C PRO A 141 29.47 -7.93 21.83
N GLN A 142 28.77 -9.07 21.69
CA GLN A 142 29.35 -10.30 21.16
C GLN A 142 29.50 -10.28 19.62
N ALA A 143 29.17 -9.18 18.94
CA ALA A 143 29.48 -8.95 17.52
C ALA A 143 30.95 -8.51 17.31
N ALA A 144 31.65 -8.03 18.36
CA ALA A 144 33.03 -7.55 18.24
C ALA A 144 34.09 -8.66 18.35
N THR A 145 33.77 -9.82 18.96
CA THR A 145 34.77 -10.83 19.33
C THR A 145 34.77 -12.10 18.47
N THR A 146 33.74 -12.36 17.65
CA THR A 146 33.57 -13.64 16.93
C THR A 146 32.97 -13.53 15.53
N GLN A 147 33.22 -12.45 14.79
CA GLN A 147 32.66 -12.23 13.44
C GLN A 147 32.99 -13.31 12.40
N LEU A 148 33.95 -14.20 12.68
CA LEU A 148 34.36 -15.27 11.77
C LEU A 148 33.61 -16.60 11.97
N PHE A 149 32.82 -16.79 13.05
CA PHE A 149 32.33 -18.14 13.42
C PHE A 149 30.83 -18.28 13.69
N ASP A 150 30.03 -17.21 13.66
CA ASP A 150 28.59 -17.30 13.97
C ASP A 150 27.70 -16.72 12.83
N PRO A 151 27.19 -17.56 11.90
CA PRO A 151 26.32 -17.16 10.79
C PRO A 151 25.04 -16.45 11.22
N THR A 152 24.69 -16.54 12.50
CA THR A 152 23.50 -15.92 13.07
C THR A 152 23.59 -14.39 13.17
N ARG A 153 24.80 -13.82 13.05
CA ARG A 153 25.07 -12.43 13.43
C ARG A 153 25.33 -11.49 12.26
N ILE A 154 25.46 -12.04 11.06
CA ILE A 154 25.56 -11.27 9.81
C ILE A 154 24.15 -10.92 9.35
N ILE A 155 23.89 -9.65 9.07
CA ILE A 155 22.65 -9.22 8.41
C ILE A 155 22.64 -9.86 7.03
N SER A 156 21.71 -10.79 6.81
CA SER A 156 21.61 -11.50 5.54
C SER A 156 21.00 -10.61 4.47
N GLY A 157 21.26 -10.89 3.19
CA GLY A 157 20.53 -10.25 2.09
C GLY A 157 19.01 -10.39 2.23
N LEU A 158 18.54 -11.50 2.83
CA LEU A 158 17.13 -11.72 3.13
C LEU A 158 16.57 -10.72 4.17
N ASP A 159 17.37 -10.31 5.16
CA ASP A 159 16.99 -9.28 6.14
C ASP A 159 16.86 -7.89 5.47
N MET A 160 17.73 -7.58 4.50
CA MET A 160 17.62 -6.34 3.71
C MET A 160 16.39 -6.35 2.79
N LEU A 161 16.08 -7.50 2.18
CA LEU A 161 14.90 -7.64 1.32
C LEU A 161 13.60 -7.36 2.10
N VAL A 162 13.45 -7.86 3.33
CA VAL A 162 12.21 -7.59 4.10
C VAL A 162 12.07 -6.11 4.48
N VAL A 163 13.17 -5.40 4.71
CA VAL A 163 13.15 -3.94 4.92
C VAL A 163 12.71 -3.22 3.63
N GLN A 164 13.21 -3.67 2.48
CA GLN A 164 12.77 -3.16 1.17
C GLN A 164 11.28 -3.42 0.94
N ALA A 165 10.77 -4.61 1.30
CA ALA A 165 9.35 -4.94 1.15
C ALA A 165 8.44 -4.05 2.00
N ASN A 166 8.83 -3.74 3.24
CA ASN A 166 8.11 -2.77 4.07
C ASN A 166 8.13 -1.37 3.45
N THR A 167 9.28 -0.93 2.94
CA THR A 167 9.43 0.37 2.28
C THR A 167 8.54 0.48 1.03
N ASN A 168 8.50 -0.57 0.21
CA ASN A 168 7.65 -0.66 -0.97
C ASN A 168 6.16 -0.65 -0.57
N THR A 169 5.78 -1.37 0.49
CA THR A 169 4.40 -1.39 1.00
C THR A 169 3.95 -0.01 1.51
N ILE A 170 4.81 0.69 2.25
CA ILE A 170 4.55 2.09 2.68
C ILE A 170 4.39 3.00 1.47
N SER A 171 5.28 2.89 0.48
CA SER A 171 5.23 3.69 -0.75
C SER A 171 3.94 3.45 -1.55
N ALA A 172 3.47 2.19 -1.57
CA ALA A 172 2.22 1.82 -2.20
C ALA A 172 1.02 2.51 -1.52
N HIS A 173 0.91 2.40 -0.19
CA HIS A 173 -0.13 3.09 0.56
C HIS A 173 -0.06 4.62 0.41
N PHE A 174 1.15 5.17 0.40
CA PHE A 174 1.34 6.61 0.19
C PHE A 174 0.83 7.06 -1.18
N ALA A 175 1.09 6.31 -2.25
CA ALA A 175 0.55 6.61 -3.58
C ALA A 175 -0.99 6.50 -3.62
N GLY A 176 -1.56 5.52 -2.89
CA GLY A 176 -3.01 5.42 -2.65
C GLY A 176 -3.58 6.66 -1.97
N LEU A 177 -2.96 7.08 -0.88
CA LEU A 177 -3.33 8.27 -0.09
C LEU A 177 -3.30 9.55 -0.93
N VAL A 178 -2.21 9.78 -1.66
CA VAL A 178 -2.05 10.96 -2.54
C VAL A 178 -3.12 10.98 -3.61
N CYS A 179 -3.45 9.83 -4.21
CA CYS A 179 -4.54 9.73 -5.17
C CYS A 179 -5.90 10.07 -4.53
N SER A 180 -6.23 9.50 -3.37
CA SER A 180 -7.48 9.79 -2.66
C SER A 180 -7.61 11.28 -2.33
N LEU A 181 -6.55 11.92 -1.84
CA LEU A 181 -6.51 13.35 -1.53
C LEU A 181 -6.66 14.22 -2.78
N PHE A 182 -5.95 13.86 -3.86
CA PHE A 182 -6.02 14.57 -5.14
C PHE A 182 -7.46 14.55 -5.70
N LEU A 183 -8.10 13.38 -5.72
CA LEU A 183 -9.46 13.21 -6.21
C LEU A 183 -10.50 13.91 -5.32
N LEU A 184 -10.29 13.91 -4.00
CA LEU A 184 -11.15 14.62 -3.06
C LEU A 184 -11.05 16.14 -3.25
N ASN A 185 -9.85 16.69 -3.40
CA ASN A 185 -9.67 18.11 -3.71
C ASN A 185 -10.34 18.51 -5.04
N ARG A 186 -10.35 17.62 -6.03
CA ARG A 186 -10.99 17.87 -7.33
C ARG A 186 -12.51 17.81 -7.31
N ILE A 187 -13.13 17.07 -6.39
CA ILE A 187 -14.59 16.99 -6.30
C ILE A 187 -15.21 18.07 -5.40
N THR A 188 -14.40 18.65 -4.50
CA THR A 188 -14.81 19.72 -3.58
C THR A 188 -14.66 21.12 -4.18
N LYS A 189 -13.76 21.31 -5.15
CA LYS A 189 -13.69 22.52 -5.99
C LYS A 189 -14.80 22.54 -7.04
#